data_AF-A0A970YVC2-F1
#
_entry.id   AF-A0A970YVC2-F1
#
_cell.length_a   1.000
_cell.length_b   1.000
_cell.length_c   1.000
_cell.angle_alpha   90.00
_cell.angle_beta   90.00
_cell.angle_gamma   90.00
#
_symmetry.space_group_name_H-M   'P 1'
#
loop_
_entity.id
_entity.type
_entity.pdbx_description
1 polymer ?
#
loop_
_entity_poly.entity_id
_entity_poly.type
_entity_poly.pdbx_seq_one_letter_code
_entity_poly.pdbx_strand_id
1 'polypeptide(L)'
;MKRKAKMRYSTEAEPIYAEFYAKFKNASDILTPSGNLDKRGMQQELYNLLGDDKGRIKVDQYTDGLALIPDVEEQIRQLHWKYDEYCERRDREGYERPSEMPPEMHNELMKLQARLDIYNLEKEALEQQLSEIQSVENPDCLKFGPVGSGQLRNGDLIELDGQRVERINGKLVITEPGSPYLGMAVVDYRKLVSDPWLKQQNDKLNALIKQRQEEFKLKGFSDIVIPTRRRSISKNDLPPWPEGVINYLLVESESK
;
A
#
# COMPACT_ATOMS: atom_id res chain seq x y z
N MET A 1 13.69 -10.93 3.83
CA MET A 1 13.55 -12.14 4.68
C MET A 1 12.07 -12.46 4.81
N LYS A 2 11.59 -13.60 4.29
CA LYS A 2 10.20 -14.02 4.46
C LYS A 2 9.96 -14.35 5.94
N ARG A 3 9.28 -13.48 6.68
CA ARG A 3 8.75 -13.85 8.00
C ARG A 3 7.64 -14.87 7.73
N LYS A 4 7.95 -16.16 7.88
CA LYS A 4 6.90 -17.17 7.95
C LYS A 4 6.21 -16.97 9.30
N ALA A 5 4.95 -16.57 9.34
CA ALA A 5 4.21 -16.64 10.59
C ALA A 5 4.27 -18.10 11.06
N LYS A 6 4.83 -18.27 12.26
CA LYS A 6 5.08 -19.55 12.88
C LYS A 6 3.78 -19.97 13.55
N MET A 7 3.36 -21.22 13.37
CA MET A 7 2.23 -21.78 14.11
C MET A 7 2.39 -21.47 15.60
N ARG A 8 1.31 -20.97 16.22
CA ARG A 8 1.31 -20.57 17.63
C ARG A 8 1.59 -21.74 18.57
N TYR A 9 1.04 -22.91 18.25
CA TYR A 9 1.26 -24.15 18.99
C TYR A 9 1.92 -25.21 18.11
N SER A 10 2.71 -26.09 18.73
CA SER A 10 3.23 -27.27 18.06
C SER A 10 2.12 -28.32 17.88
N THR A 11 2.24 -29.14 16.84
CA THR A 11 1.28 -30.21 16.53
C THR A 11 1.13 -31.22 17.68
N GLU A 12 2.19 -31.46 18.43
CA GLU A 12 2.19 -32.40 19.57
C GLU A 12 1.51 -31.82 20.81
N ALA A 13 1.53 -30.50 20.99
CA ALA A 13 0.94 -29.84 22.16
C ALA A 13 -0.57 -29.63 22.00
N GLU A 14 -1.04 -29.23 20.81
CA GLU A 14 -2.44 -28.91 20.56
C GLU A 14 -2.89 -29.50 19.20
N PRO A 15 -3.31 -30.78 19.17
CA PRO A 15 -3.64 -31.47 17.92
C PRO A 15 -4.84 -30.87 17.20
N ILE A 16 -5.84 -30.37 17.94
CA ILE A 16 -7.04 -29.73 17.38
C ILE A 16 -6.68 -28.42 16.68
N TYR A 17 -5.84 -27.60 17.31
CA TYR A 17 -5.33 -26.39 16.66
C TYR A 17 -4.62 -26.74 15.35
N ALA A 18 -3.73 -27.73 15.37
CA ALA A 18 -2.95 -28.10 14.19
C ALA A 18 -3.82 -28.65 13.04
N GLU A 19 -4.82 -29.47 13.35
CA GLU A 19 -5.79 -29.97 12.37
C GLU A 19 -6.53 -28.82 11.69
N PHE A 20 -7.11 -27.91 12.47
CA PHE A 20 -7.90 -26.81 11.94
C PHE A 20 -7.03 -25.78 11.23
N TYR A 21 -5.82 -25.52 11.71
CA TYR A 21 -4.86 -24.66 11.04
C TYR A 21 -4.53 -25.19 9.63
N ALA A 22 -4.24 -26.49 9.50
CA ALA A 22 -3.99 -27.12 8.21
C ALA A 22 -5.24 -27.06 7.30
N LYS A 23 -6.41 -27.33 7.86
CA LYS A 23 -7.69 -27.26 7.14
C LYS A 23 -7.97 -25.86 6.58
N PHE A 24 -7.86 -24.82 7.41
CA PHE A 24 -8.09 -23.43 6.98
C PHE A 24 -7.02 -22.96 5.99
N LYS A 25 -5.76 -23.31 6.21
CA LYS A 25 -4.68 -22.99 5.27
C LYS A 25 -4.92 -23.60 3.89
N ASN A 26 -5.36 -24.85 3.82
CA ASN A 26 -5.61 -25.53 2.55
C ASN A 26 -6.87 -25.02 1.83
N ALA A 27 -7.83 -24.46 2.58
CA ALA A 27 -9.04 -23.84 2.03
C ALA A 27 -8.85 -22.38 1.63
N SER A 28 -7.68 -21.77 1.93
CA SER A 28 -7.40 -20.37 1.63
C SER A 28 -7.06 -20.18 0.14
N ASP A 29 -7.90 -19.44 -0.56
CA ASP A 29 -7.65 -19.04 -1.95
C ASP A 29 -6.54 -17.99 -2.08
N ILE A 30 -6.20 -17.30 -0.98
CA ILE A 30 -5.15 -16.27 -0.91
C ILE A 30 -3.77 -16.90 -0.68
N LEU A 31 -3.68 -17.88 0.23
CA LEU A 31 -2.40 -18.53 0.57
C LEU A 31 -2.02 -19.66 -0.40
N THR A 32 -2.95 -20.10 -1.25
CA THR A 32 -2.68 -21.13 -2.26
C THR A 32 -2.28 -20.51 -3.61
N PRO A 33 -1.46 -21.18 -4.42
CA PRO A 33 -0.86 -20.60 -5.64
C PRO A 33 -1.84 -20.25 -6.78
N SER A 34 -3.13 -20.50 -6.59
CA SER A 34 -4.17 -20.42 -7.62
C SER A 34 -4.81 -19.03 -7.72
N GLY A 35 -4.71 -18.21 -6.66
CA GLY A 35 -5.37 -16.92 -6.56
C GLY A 35 -4.53 -15.78 -7.15
N ASN A 36 -4.54 -15.58 -8.46
CA ASN A 36 -4.07 -14.32 -9.05
C ASN A 36 -5.17 -13.26 -8.92
N LEU A 37 -5.29 -12.65 -7.74
CA LEU A 37 -6.11 -11.45 -7.56
C LEU A 37 -5.45 -10.27 -8.26
N ASP A 38 -6.25 -9.35 -8.81
CA ASP A 38 -5.76 -8.05 -9.26
C ASP A 38 -5.69 -7.06 -8.07
N LYS A 39 -5.11 -5.88 -8.27
CA LYS A 39 -4.93 -4.89 -7.19
C LYS A 39 -6.24 -4.55 -6.47
N ARG A 40 -7.35 -4.46 -7.23
CA ARG A 40 -8.66 -4.12 -6.68
C ARG A 40 -9.22 -5.29 -5.87
N GLY A 41 -9.06 -6.52 -6.36
CA GLY A 41 -9.42 -7.75 -5.65
C GLY A 41 -8.67 -7.88 -4.33
N MET A 42 -7.35 -7.66 -4.34
CA MET A 42 -6.54 -7.67 -3.11
C MET A 42 -7.00 -6.64 -2.08
N GLN A 43 -7.33 -5.42 -2.52
CA GLN A 43 -7.85 -4.37 -1.63
C GLN A 43 -9.22 -4.73 -1.05
N GLN A 44 -10.08 -5.37 -1.84
CA GLN A 44 -11.37 -5.83 -1.37
C GLN A 44 -11.23 -6.96 -0.34
N GLU A 45 -10.34 -7.92 -0.57
CA GLU A 45 -10.10 -8.99 0.41
C GLU A 45 -9.49 -8.46 1.71
N LEU A 46 -8.57 -7.51 1.64
CA LEU A 46 -8.09 -6.83 2.86
C LEU A 46 -9.22 -6.11 3.60
N TYR A 47 -10.14 -5.47 2.89
CA TYR A 47 -11.32 -4.86 3.51
C TYR A 47 -12.24 -5.90 4.15
N ASN A 48 -12.42 -7.08 3.54
CA ASN A 48 -13.21 -8.17 4.13
C ASN A 48 -12.55 -8.73 5.40
N LEU A 49 -11.21 -8.79 5.44
CA LEU A 49 -10.43 -9.27 6.58
C LEU A 49 -10.42 -8.27 7.73
N LEU A 50 -10.14 -6.99 7.45
CA LEU A 50 -9.90 -5.95 8.45
C LEU A 50 -11.11 -5.07 8.74
N GLY A 51 -11.95 -4.80 7.73
CA GLY A 51 -13.01 -3.81 7.80
C GLY A 51 -12.53 -2.39 7.63
N ASP A 52 -13.41 -1.44 7.97
CA ASP A 52 -13.08 -0.03 8.13
C ASP A 52 -12.26 0.24 9.41
N ASP A 53 -12.04 1.50 9.76
CA ASP A 53 -11.31 1.91 10.97
C ASP A 53 -11.91 1.38 12.29
N LYS A 54 -13.15 0.85 12.24
CA LYS A 54 -13.85 0.25 13.38
C LYS A 54 -13.98 -1.27 13.26
N GLY A 55 -13.32 -1.89 12.29
CA GLY A 55 -13.39 -3.32 12.05
C GLY A 55 -14.70 -3.78 11.41
N ARG A 56 -15.44 -2.90 10.71
CA ARG A 56 -16.76 -3.20 10.17
C ARG A 56 -16.79 -3.27 8.65
N ILE A 57 -17.70 -4.09 8.14
CA ILE A 57 -18.02 -4.23 6.72
C ILE A 57 -19.52 -4.03 6.49
N LYS A 58 -19.87 -3.51 5.32
CA LYS A 58 -21.27 -3.50 4.88
C LYS A 58 -21.67 -4.89 4.40
N VAL A 59 -22.61 -5.50 5.11
CA VAL A 59 -23.17 -6.81 4.74
C VAL A 59 -24.30 -6.63 3.74
N ASP A 60 -25.12 -5.60 3.93
CA ASP A 60 -26.15 -5.17 2.99
C ASP A 60 -26.36 -3.64 3.04
N GLN A 61 -27.44 -3.13 2.44
CA GLN A 61 -27.72 -1.68 2.38
C GLN A 61 -28.06 -1.05 3.75
N TYR A 62 -28.38 -1.86 4.75
CA TYR A 62 -28.92 -1.43 6.05
C TYR A 62 -28.15 -1.98 7.26
N THR A 63 -27.29 -2.98 7.04
CA THR A 63 -26.64 -3.73 8.12
C THR A 63 -25.11 -3.69 7.96
N ASP A 64 -24.46 -3.22 9.02
CA ASP A 64 -23.01 -3.36 9.21
C ASP A 64 -22.74 -4.64 10.00
N GLY A 65 -21.79 -5.44 9.52
CA GLY A 65 -21.24 -6.60 10.21
C GLY A 65 -19.80 -6.36 10.63
N LEU A 66 -19.25 -7.26 11.45
CA LEU A 66 -17.82 -7.28 11.73
C LEU A 66 -17.07 -7.90 10.53
N ALA A 67 -15.89 -7.38 10.27
CA ALA A 67 -14.93 -8.02 9.38
C ALA A 67 -14.41 -9.33 9.98
N LEU A 68 -13.81 -10.18 9.16
CA LEU A 68 -13.47 -11.55 9.57
C LEU A 68 -12.52 -11.62 10.77
N ILE A 69 -11.48 -10.79 10.84
CA ILE A 69 -10.54 -10.76 11.96
C ILE A 69 -11.23 -10.24 13.24
N PRO A 70 -11.84 -9.03 13.24
CA PRO A 70 -12.59 -8.52 14.39
C PRO A 70 -13.69 -9.46 14.91
N ASP A 71 -14.40 -10.15 14.02
CA ASP A 71 -15.45 -11.11 14.38
C ASP A 71 -14.87 -12.31 15.16
N VAL A 72 -13.77 -12.89 14.67
CA VAL A 72 -13.11 -14.02 15.37
C VAL A 72 -12.52 -13.57 16.71
N GLU A 73 -11.94 -12.38 16.78
CA GLU A 73 -11.43 -11.81 18.04
C GLU A 73 -12.56 -11.62 19.07
N GLU A 74 -13.71 -11.13 18.62
CA GLU A 74 -14.91 -10.98 19.45
C GLU A 74 -15.45 -12.34 19.91
N GLN A 75 -15.46 -13.36 19.05
CA GLN A 75 -15.85 -14.73 19.44
C GLN A 75 -14.91 -15.31 20.51
N ILE A 76 -13.60 -15.13 20.38
CA ILE A 76 -12.61 -15.54 21.39
C ILE A 76 -12.87 -14.80 22.71
N ARG A 77 -13.15 -13.49 22.65
CA ARG A 77 -13.47 -12.68 23.84
C ARG A 77 -14.73 -13.19 24.53
N GLN A 78 -15.79 -13.47 23.77
CA GLN A 78 -17.04 -14.03 24.30
C GLN A 78 -16.85 -15.42 24.91
N LEU A 79 -15.96 -16.25 24.34
CA LEU A 79 -15.66 -17.57 24.87
C LEU A 79 -14.95 -17.49 26.22
N HIS A 80 -13.98 -16.59 26.38
CA HIS A 80 -13.36 -16.33 27.68
C HIS A 80 -14.38 -15.81 28.69
N TRP A 81 -15.25 -14.87 28.28
CA TRP A 81 -16.32 -14.37 29.15
C TRP A 81 -17.27 -15.49 29.62
N LYS A 82 -17.68 -16.40 28.73
CA LYS A 82 -18.48 -17.57 29.10
C LYS A 82 -17.75 -18.51 30.06
N TYR A 83 -16.44 -18.65 29.91
CA TYR A 83 -15.63 -19.45 30.83
C TYR A 83 -15.54 -18.79 32.22
N ASP A 84 -15.40 -17.46 32.28
CA ASP A 84 -15.43 -16.72 33.53
C ASP A 84 -16.79 -16.86 34.23
N GLU A 85 -17.90 -16.71 33.49
CA GLU A 85 -19.25 -16.95 34.03
C GLU A 85 -19.43 -18.39 34.53
N TYR A 86 -18.87 -19.37 33.81
CA TYR A 86 -18.88 -20.77 34.22
C TYR A 86 -18.14 -20.96 35.55
N CYS A 87 -16.96 -20.36 35.70
CA CYS A 87 -16.19 -20.41 36.93
C CYS A 87 -16.92 -19.75 38.10
N GLU A 88 -17.46 -18.54 37.90
CA GLU A 88 -18.23 -17.83 38.92
C GLU A 88 -19.50 -18.58 39.34
N ARG A 89 -20.15 -19.27 38.40
CA ARG A 89 -21.30 -20.13 38.71
C ARG A 89 -20.87 -21.33 39.55
N ARG A 90 -19.77 -21.99 39.23
CA ARG A 90 -19.23 -23.12 40.01
C ARG A 90 -18.90 -22.70 41.44
N ASP A 91 -18.27 -21.55 41.60
CA ASP A 91 -17.97 -20.96 42.91
C ASP A 91 -19.26 -20.69 43.71
N ARG A 92 -20.29 -20.11 43.08
CA ARG A 92 -21.60 -19.86 43.71
C ARG A 92 -22.36 -21.13 44.10
N GLU A 93 -22.22 -22.18 43.30
CA GLU A 93 -22.81 -23.50 43.56
C GLU A 93 -22.05 -24.27 44.66
N GLY A 94 -20.93 -23.73 45.17
CA GLY A 94 -20.12 -24.35 46.22
C GLY A 94 -19.19 -25.46 45.70
N TYR A 95 -18.99 -25.53 44.39
CA TYR A 95 -18.00 -26.43 43.79
C TYR A 95 -16.63 -25.75 43.70
N GLU A 96 -15.58 -26.56 43.55
CA GLU A 96 -14.24 -26.05 43.28
C GLU A 96 -14.18 -25.33 41.92
N ARG A 97 -13.47 -24.20 41.90
CA ARG A 97 -13.23 -23.41 40.70
C ARG A 97 -12.41 -24.23 39.70
N PRO A 98 -12.86 -24.37 38.45
CA PRO A 98 -12.07 -25.02 37.41
C PRO A 98 -10.72 -24.33 37.22
N SER A 99 -9.64 -25.11 37.25
CA SER A 99 -8.29 -24.64 36.91
C SER A 99 -8.06 -24.57 35.40
N GLU A 100 -8.80 -25.39 34.66
CA GLU A 100 -8.69 -25.53 33.20
C GLU A 100 -10.05 -25.33 32.54
N MET A 101 -10.01 -24.81 31.32
CA MET A 101 -11.19 -24.61 30.50
C MET A 101 -11.83 -25.97 30.16
N PRO A 102 -13.16 -26.11 30.26
CA PRO A 102 -13.84 -27.34 29.87
C PRO A 102 -13.45 -27.77 28.45
N PRO A 103 -13.28 -29.09 28.18
CA PRO A 103 -12.76 -29.57 26.91
C PRO A 103 -13.49 -29.03 25.68
N GLU A 104 -14.82 -28.88 25.74
CA GLU A 104 -15.60 -28.34 24.63
C GLU A 104 -15.26 -26.89 24.32
N MET A 105 -15.11 -26.06 25.35
CA MET A 105 -14.74 -24.65 25.20
C MET A 105 -13.27 -24.52 24.76
N HIS A 106 -12.36 -25.33 25.31
CA HIS A 106 -10.96 -25.35 24.91
C HIS A 106 -10.81 -25.73 23.43
N ASN A 107 -11.53 -26.76 22.98
CA ASN A 107 -11.52 -27.18 21.58
C ASN A 107 -12.00 -26.06 20.65
N GLU A 108 -13.04 -25.32 21.05
CA GLU A 108 -13.54 -24.19 20.28
C GLU A 108 -12.54 -23.03 20.25
N LEU A 109 -11.88 -22.74 21.37
CA LEU A 109 -10.80 -21.76 21.45
C LEU A 109 -9.67 -22.11 20.47
N MET A 110 -9.25 -23.38 20.42
CA MET A 110 -8.20 -23.84 19.52
C MET A 110 -8.58 -23.66 18.05
N LYS A 111 -9.84 -23.93 17.67
CA LYS A 111 -10.34 -23.68 16.31
C LYS A 111 -10.33 -22.20 15.96
N LEU A 112 -10.84 -21.35 16.85
CA LEU A 112 -10.90 -19.90 16.63
C LEU A 112 -9.50 -19.29 16.51
N GLN A 113 -8.56 -19.70 17.37
CA GLN A 113 -7.16 -19.27 17.30
C GLN A 113 -6.49 -19.71 16.00
N ALA A 114 -6.72 -20.94 15.56
CA ALA A 114 -6.21 -21.42 14.27
C ALA A 114 -6.76 -20.60 13.10
N ARG A 115 -8.05 -20.24 13.13
CA ARG A 115 -8.69 -19.41 12.11
C ARG A 115 -8.10 -18.00 12.07
N LEU A 116 -7.95 -17.37 13.24
CA LEU A 116 -7.37 -16.04 13.38
C LEU A 116 -5.93 -15.98 12.83
N ASP A 117 -5.12 -16.99 13.14
CA ASP A 117 -3.73 -17.05 12.68
C ASP A 117 -3.64 -17.21 11.15
N ILE A 118 -4.59 -17.92 10.51
CA ILE A 118 -4.68 -17.99 9.05
C ILE A 118 -5.13 -16.66 8.43
N TYR A 119 -6.12 -15.98 9.00
CA TYR A 119 -6.54 -14.66 8.51
C TYR A 119 -5.42 -13.61 8.60
N ASN A 120 -4.62 -13.65 9.67
CA ASN A 120 -3.45 -12.79 9.77
C ASN A 120 -2.38 -13.12 8.71
N LEU A 121 -2.19 -14.40 8.39
CA LEU A 121 -1.31 -14.81 7.29
C LEU A 121 -1.80 -14.33 5.93
N GLU A 122 -3.10 -14.43 5.67
CA GLU A 122 -3.72 -13.93 4.44
C GLU A 122 -3.53 -12.42 4.30
N LYS A 123 -3.78 -11.68 5.38
CA LYS A 123 -3.52 -10.24 5.45
C LYS A 123 -2.06 -9.91 5.11
N GLU A 124 -1.10 -10.56 5.78
CA GLU A 124 0.34 -10.32 5.52
C GLU A 124 0.71 -10.61 4.06
N ALA A 125 0.17 -11.69 3.48
CA ALA A 125 0.41 -12.03 2.09
C ALA A 125 -0.14 -10.98 1.11
N LEU A 126 -1.37 -10.50 1.34
CA LEU A 126 -1.99 -9.46 0.52
C LEU A 126 -1.27 -8.11 0.64
N GLU A 127 -0.90 -7.70 1.86
CA GLU A 127 -0.12 -6.48 2.09
C GLU A 127 1.24 -6.56 1.38
N GLN A 128 1.91 -7.71 1.44
CA GLN A 128 3.16 -7.92 0.72
C GLN A 128 2.97 -7.84 -0.79
N GLN A 129 1.99 -8.54 -1.37
CA GLN A 129 1.70 -8.50 -2.80
C GLN A 129 1.34 -7.09 -3.29
N LEU A 130 0.55 -6.34 -2.52
CA LEU A 130 0.22 -4.96 -2.85
C LEU A 130 1.45 -4.04 -2.80
N SER A 131 2.36 -4.26 -1.84
CA SER A 131 3.62 -3.51 -1.77
C SER A 131 4.52 -3.82 -2.98
N GLU A 132 4.57 -5.08 -3.42
CA GLU A 132 5.31 -5.50 -4.61
C GLU A 132 4.71 -4.89 -5.89
N ILE A 133 3.38 -4.80 -5.99
CA ILE A 133 2.70 -4.12 -7.12
C ILE A 133 2.96 -2.62 -7.12
N GLN A 134 2.98 -1.97 -5.95
CA GLN A 134 3.36 -0.56 -5.85
C GLN A 134 4.81 -0.32 -6.26
N SER A 135 5.69 -1.33 -6.13
CA SER A 135 7.09 -1.23 -6.56
C SER A 135 7.31 -1.40 -8.06
N VAL A 136 6.29 -1.83 -8.83
CA VAL A 136 6.38 -1.89 -10.29
C VAL A 136 6.33 -0.46 -10.83
N GLU A 137 7.45 0.01 -11.39
CA GLU A 137 7.63 1.36 -11.92
C GLU A 137 6.41 1.83 -12.74
N ASN A 138 5.83 2.98 -12.39
CA ASN A 138 4.84 3.62 -13.23
C ASN A 138 5.48 3.96 -14.60
N PRO A 139 5.06 3.35 -15.72
CA PRO A 139 5.68 3.57 -17.02
C PRO A 139 5.49 5.00 -17.53
N ASP A 140 4.53 5.73 -16.99
CA ASP A 140 4.26 7.12 -17.35
C ASP A 140 4.98 8.13 -16.44
N CYS A 141 5.69 7.67 -15.39
CA CYS A 141 6.49 8.52 -14.51
C CYS A 141 7.56 9.28 -15.31
N LEU A 142 7.46 10.62 -15.33
CA LEU A 142 8.36 11.52 -16.06
C LEU A 142 8.48 11.21 -17.55
N LYS A 143 7.46 10.63 -18.17
CA LYS A 143 7.46 10.27 -19.60
C LYS A 143 7.89 11.40 -20.51
N PHE A 144 7.42 12.62 -20.23
CA PHE A 144 7.76 13.84 -20.99
C PHE A 144 8.77 14.75 -20.27
N GLY A 145 9.35 14.26 -19.17
CA GLY A 145 10.22 15.01 -18.27
C GLY A 145 9.51 15.90 -17.25
N PRO A 146 10.28 16.64 -16.44
CA PRO A 146 9.77 17.46 -15.34
C PRO A 146 9.14 18.76 -15.86
N VAL A 147 7.95 18.65 -16.46
CA VAL A 147 7.26 19.76 -17.13
C VAL A 147 6.30 20.52 -16.23
N GLY A 148 6.12 20.09 -14.98
CA GLY A 148 5.33 20.76 -13.95
C GLY A 148 3.83 20.54 -14.06
N SER A 149 3.41 19.54 -14.85
CA SER A 149 2.01 19.22 -15.12
C SER A 149 1.40 18.46 -13.94
N GLY A 150 0.43 19.07 -13.28
CA GLY A 150 -0.24 18.48 -12.11
C GLY A 150 -1.62 17.94 -12.41
N GLN A 151 -2.00 16.86 -11.74
CA GLN A 151 -3.39 16.39 -11.66
C GLN A 151 -3.94 16.65 -10.26
N LEU A 152 -5.09 17.32 -10.20
CA LEU A 152 -5.81 17.58 -8.95
C LEU A 152 -6.94 16.57 -8.77
N ARG A 153 -7.22 16.20 -7.52
CA ARG A 153 -8.44 15.50 -7.11
C ARG A 153 -9.00 16.22 -5.89
N ASN A 154 -10.25 16.66 -5.99
CA ASN A 154 -10.92 17.42 -4.91
C ASN A 154 -10.15 18.68 -4.46
N GLY A 155 -9.39 19.31 -5.37
CA GLY A 155 -8.58 20.49 -5.07
C GLY A 155 -7.18 20.21 -4.52
N ASP A 156 -6.87 18.95 -4.17
CA ASP A 156 -5.53 18.54 -3.76
C ASP A 156 -4.75 17.96 -4.94
N LEU A 157 -3.46 18.29 -5.03
CA LEU A 157 -2.56 17.72 -6.02
C LEU A 157 -2.26 16.27 -5.63
N ILE A 158 -2.57 15.33 -6.53
CA ILE A 158 -2.37 13.89 -6.34
C ILE A 158 -1.26 13.32 -7.22
N GLU A 159 -0.95 14.00 -8.32
CA GLU A 159 0.10 13.58 -9.26
C GLU A 159 0.79 14.81 -9.87
N LEU A 160 2.10 14.71 -10.12
CA LEU A 160 2.92 15.71 -10.78
C LEU A 160 3.88 15.03 -11.77
N ASP A 161 3.70 15.32 -13.06
CA ASP A 161 4.50 14.75 -14.16
C ASP A 161 4.52 13.22 -14.18
N GLY A 162 3.38 12.58 -13.88
CA GLY A 162 3.29 11.12 -13.77
C GLY A 162 3.80 10.56 -12.44
N GLN A 163 4.15 11.41 -11.47
CA GLN A 163 4.63 11.00 -10.16
C GLN A 163 3.55 11.24 -9.11
N ARG A 164 3.14 10.20 -8.37
CA ARG A 164 2.31 10.34 -7.18
C ARG A 164 2.94 11.26 -6.15
N VAL A 165 2.08 12.06 -5.52
CA VAL A 165 2.45 12.95 -4.42
C VAL A 165 1.50 12.76 -3.24
N GLU A 166 2.04 12.85 -2.03
CA GLU A 166 1.28 12.71 -0.78
C GLU A 166 1.75 13.75 0.25
N ARG A 167 0.90 14.03 1.26
CA ARG A 167 1.26 14.94 2.35
C ARG A 167 2.03 14.18 3.42
N ILE A 168 3.29 14.56 3.64
CA ILE A 168 4.18 14.01 4.67
C ILE A 168 4.72 15.17 5.49
N ASN A 169 4.55 15.12 6.82
CA ASN A 169 5.01 16.16 7.75
C ASN A 169 4.55 17.57 7.34
N GLY A 170 3.28 17.69 6.91
CA GLY A 170 2.66 18.95 6.49
C GLY A 170 3.08 19.48 5.12
N LYS A 171 4.03 18.82 4.43
CA LYS A 171 4.49 19.18 3.09
C LYS A 171 4.00 18.17 2.05
N LEU A 172 3.75 18.64 0.84
CA LEU A 172 3.44 17.76 -0.28
C LEU A 172 4.75 17.22 -0.87
N VAL A 173 4.91 15.90 -0.89
CA VAL A 173 6.15 15.18 -1.20
C VAL A 173 5.89 14.18 -2.31
N ILE A 174 6.86 14.00 -3.21
CA ILE A 174 6.83 12.97 -4.26
C ILE A 174 7.03 11.60 -3.62
N THR A 175 6.06 10.71 -3.80
CA THR A 175 6.06 9.36 -3.21
C THR A 175 6.05 8.25 -4.25
N GLU A 176 6.10 8.58 -5.54
CA GLU A 176 6.10 7.59 -6.63
C GLU A 176 7.32 6.67 -6.57
N PRO A 177 7.13 5.35 -6.37
CA PRO A 177 8.21 4.39 -6.43
C PRO A 177 8.85 4.38 -7.82
N GLY A 178 10.18 4.46 -7.88
CA GLY A 178 10.94 4.52 -9.14
C GLY A 178 11.12 5.93 -9.70
N SER A 179 10.54 6.97 -9.08
CA SER A 179 10.91 8.35 -9.39
C SER A 179 12.35 8.65 -8.91
N PRO A 180 13.20 9.31 -9.71
CA PRO A 180 14.49 9.82 -9.26
C PRO A 180 14.36 10.96 -8.24
N TYR A 181 13.15 11.48 -8.02
CA TYR A 181 12.85 12.55 -7.07
C TYR A 181 11.99 12.06 -5.90
N LEU A 182 11.96 10.74 -5.65
CA LEU A 182 11.28 10.12 -4.51
C LEU A 182 11.74 10.75 -3.18
N GLY A 183 10.79 11.36 -2.46
CA GLY A 183 10.99 12.03 -1.19
C GLY A 183 11.27 13.53 -1.28
N MET A 184 11.29 14.12 -2.48
CA MET A 184 11.43 15.55 -2.66
C MET A 184 10.11 16.28 -2.40
N ALA A 185 10.16 17.44 -1.74
CA ALA A 185 8.98 18.30 -1.64
C ALA A 185 8.60 18.87 -3.02
N VAL A 186 7.31 18.90 -3.33
CA VAL A 186 6.77 19.40 -4.61
C VAL A 186 7.20 20.83 -4.90
N VAL A 187 7.32 21.67 -3.87
CA VAL A 187 7.79 23.05 -4.00
C VAL A 187 9.25 23.13 -4.48
N ASP A 188 10.12 22.29 -3.93
CA ASP A 188 11.53 22.23 -4.30
C ASP A 188 11.68 21.63 -5.70
N TYR A 189 10.91 20.58 -6.00
CA TYR A 189 10.84 20.00 -7.33
C TYR A 189 10.46 21.02 -8.40
N ARG A 190 9.41 21.82 -8.18
CA ARG A 190 9.01 22.87 -9.15
C ARG A 190 10.14 23.86 -9.37
N LYS A 191 10.69 24.40 -8.28
CA LYS A 191 11.68 25.48 -8.33
C LYS A 191 13.03 25.04 -8.89
N LEU A 192 13.50 23.85 -8.53
CA LEU A 192 14.88 23.41 -8.76
C LEU A 192 15.01 22.39 -9.89
N VAL A 193 13.93 21.69 -10.24
CA VAL A 193 13.94 20.67 -11.29
C VAL A 193 13.08 21.10 -12.46
N SER A 194 11.78 21.35 -12.23
CA SER A 194 10.83 21.55 -13.32
C SER A 194 10.99 22.89 -14.04
N ASP A 195 11.00 24.00 -13.30
CA ASP A 195 11.08 25.34 -13.91
C ASP A 195 12.40 25.54 -14.69
N PRO A 196 13.58 25.16 -14.16
CA PRO A 196 14.83 25.26 -14.90
C PRO A 196 14.85 24.37 -16.15
N TRP A 197 14.32 23.15 -16.05
CA TRP A 197 14.22 22.24 -17.19
C TRP A 197 13.32 22.80 -18.28
N LEU A 198 12.11 23.25 -17.92
CA LEU A 198 11.16 23.81 -18.85
C LEU A 198 11.75 25.05 -19.56
N LYS A 199 12.43 25.92 -18.80
CA LYS A 199 13.13 27.08 -19.35
C LYS A 199 14.19 26.65 -20.39
N GLN A 200 15.04 25.69 -20.04
CA GLN A 200 16.08 25.20 -20.95
C GLN A 200 15.49 24.58 -22.23
N GLN A 201 14.40 23.82 -22.12
CA GLN A 201 13.73 23.23 -23.29
C GLN A 201 13.08 24.30 -24.18
N ASN A 202 12.46 25.32 -23.57
CA ASN A 202 11.91 26.47 -24.29
C ASN A 202 13.00 27.28 -25.00
N ASP A 203 14.14 27.52 -24.36
CA ASP A 203 15.26 28.25 -24.94
C ASP A 203 15.84 27.50 -26.16
N LYS A 204 15.99 26.17 -26.06
CA LYS A 204 16.39 25.31 -27.19
C LYS A 204 15.39 25.38 -28.35
N LEU A 205 14.09 25.31 -28.05
CA LEU A 205 13.04 25.40 -29.06
C LEU A 205 13.02 26.77 -29.75
N ASN A 206 13.15 27.85 -28.98
CA ASN A 206 13.19 29.21 -29.50
C ASN A 206 14.42 29.44 -30.39
N ALA A 207 15.59 28.90 -30.01
CA ALA A 207 16.79 28.94 -30.83
C ALA A 207 16.60 28.22 -32.17
N LEU A 208 15.98 27.03 -32.17
CA LEU A 208 15.66 26.29 -33.39
C LEU A 208 14.66 27.04 -34.28
N ILE A 209 13.62 27.64 -33.69
CA ILE A 209 12.65 28.46 -34.43
C ILE A 209 13.34 29.66 -35.08
N LYS A 210 14.22 30.34 -34.35
CA LYS A 210 14.98 31.49 -34.85
C LYS A 210 15.90 31.08 -36.00
N GLN A 211 16.65 29.99 -35.85
CA GLN A 211 17.52 29.45 -36.89
C GLN A 211 16.72 29.08 -38.16
N ARG A 212 15.55 28.45 -37.99
CA ARG A 212 14.65 28.13 -39.11
C ARG A 212 14.17 29.39 -39.83
N GLN A 213 13.79 30.43 -39.09
CA GLN A 213 13.37 31.71 -39.68
C GLN A 213 14.52 32.39 -40.46
N GLU A 214 15.74 32.32 -39.95
CA GLU A 214 16.92 32.84 -40.63
C GLU A 214 17.23 32.08 -41.92
N GLU A 215 17.12 30.75 -41.92
CA GLU A 215 17.28 29.93 -43.14
C GLU A 215 16.22 30.25 -44.20
N PHE A 216 14.95 30.40 -43.79
CA PHE A 216 13.90 30.82 -44.71
C PHE A 216 14.17 32.18 -45.35
N LYS A 217 14.68 33.15 -44.57
CA LYS A 217 15.03 34.48 -45.09
C LYS A 217 16.18 34.42 -46.10
N LEU A 218 17.18 33.56 -45.86
CA LEU A 218 18.39 33.49 -46.68
C LEU A 218 18.23 32.61 -47.92
N LYS A 219 17.55 31.46 -47.80
CA LYS A 219 17.50 30.42 -48.83
C LYS A 219 16.11 30.22 -49.43
N GLY A 220 15.06 30.77 -48.82
CA GLY A 220 13.66 30.58 -49.22
C GLY A 220 13.03 29.25 -48.76
N PHE A 221 13.80 28.36 -48.14
CA PHE A 221 13.34 27.09 -47.55
C PHE A 221 14.19 26.70 -46.34
N SER A 222 13.70 25.77 -45.50
CA SER A 222 14.45 25.20 -44.38
C SER A 222 14.01 23.77 -44.08
N ASP A 223 15.00 22.90 -43.86
CA ASP A 223 14.81 21.48 -43.51
C ASP A 223 14.69 21.27 -41.99
N ILE A 224 14.78 22.33 -41.18
CA ILE A 224 14.68 22.26 -39.72
C ILE A 224 13.24 21.88 -39.34
N VAL A 225 13.09 20.72 -38.69
CA VAL A 225 11.79 20.24 -38.19
C VAL A 225 11.56 20.76 -36.78
N ILE A 226 10.53 21.59 -36.61
CA ILE A 226 10.08 22.03 -35.28
C ILE A 226 9.12 20.98 -34.70
N PRO A 227 9.41 20.40 -33.51
CA PRO A 227 8.51 19.43 -32.89
C PRO A 227 7.16 20.06 -32.55
N THR A 228 6.07 19.41 -32.97
CA THR A 228 4.69 19.85 -32.67
C THR A 228 4.10 19.20 -31.43
N ARG A 229 4.71 18.11 -30.94
CA ARG A 229 4.30 17.39 -29.73
C ARG A 229 5.51 17.13 -28.84
N ARG A 230 5.27 17.07 -27.53
CA ARG A 230 6.28 16.60 -26.56
C ARG A 230 6.61 15.14 -26.85
N ARG A 231 7.90 14.84 -26.91
CA ARG A 231 8.41 13.47 -27.12
C ARG A 231 8.70 12.84 -25.77
N SER A 232 8.62 11.52 -25.71
CA SER A 232 9.09 10.79 -24.53
C SER A 232 10.59 11.02 -24.36
N ILE A 233 11.05 11.21 -23.13
CA ILE A 233 12.47 11.37 -22.83
C ILE A 233 13.04 10.12 -22.16
N SER A 234 14.35 9.92 -22.28
CA SER A 234 15.03 8.84 -21.56
C SER A 234 15.19 9.21 -20.08
N LYS A 235 15.14 8.21 -19.19
CA LYS A 235 15.41 8.41 -17.76
C LYS A 235 16.82 8.98 -17.51
N ASN A 236 17.77 8.69 -18.39
CA ASN A 236 19.15 9.19 -18.29
C ASN A 236 19.27 10.70 -18.60
N ASP A 237 18.29 11.28 -19.29
CA ASP A 237 18.28 12.70 -19.63
C ASP A 237 17.64 13.57 -18.54
N LEU A 238 17.12 12.96 -17.48
CA LEU A 238 16.48 13.67 -16.38
C LEU A 238 17.51 14.47 -15.57
N PRO A 239 17.16 15.67 -15.08
CA PRO A 239 18.01 16.41 -14.16
C PRO A 239 18.37 15.56 -12.93
N PRO A 240 19.61 15.64 -12.43
CA PRO A 240 19.97 14.96 -11.18
C PRO A 240 19.21 15.57 -10.00
N TRP A 241 19.24 14.88 -8.86
CA TRP A 241 18.76 15.42 -7.60
C TRP A 241 19.53 16.73 -7.26
N PRO A 242 18.84 17.86 -6.96
CA PRO A 242 19.51 19.12 -6.66
C PRO A 242 20.25 19.08 -5.32
N GLU A 243 21.40 19.76 -5.25
CA GLU A 243 22.23 19.83 -4.06
C GLU A 243 21.50 20.55 -2.90
N GLY A 244 21.64 20.02 -1.67
CA GLY A 244 21.06 20.61 -0.46
C GLY A 244 19.55 20.41 -0.27
N VAL A 245 18.88 19.63 -1.13
CA VAL A 245 17.45 19.34 -1.00
C VAL A 245 17.22 18.17 -0.04
N ILE A 246 16.32 18.37 0.92
CA ILE A 246 15.95 17.39 1.94
C ILE A 246 15.10 16.28 1.32
N ASN A 247 15.43 15.02 1.63
CA ASN A 247 14.57 13.88 1.34
C ASN A 247 13.66 13.59 2.55
N TYR A 248 12.39 13.97 2.46
CA TYR A 248 11.42 13.89 3.56
C TYR A 248 11.02 12.46 3.94
N LEU A 249 11.34 11.46 3.12
CA LEU A 249 11.11 10.06 3.44
C LEU A 249 12.23 9.47 4.31
N LEU A 250 13.38 10.15 4.41
CA LEU A 250 14.55 9.70 5.19
C LEU A 250 14.72 10.45 6.52
N VAL A 251 13.92 11.49 6.79
CA VAL A 251 14.06 12.33 7.99
C VAL A 251 13.53 11.62 9.26
N GLU A 252 12.65 10.63 9.14
CA GLU A 252 12.07 9.92 10.30
C GLU A 252 13.00 8.86 10.92
N SER A 253 14.16 8.59 10.35
CA SER A 253 15.13 7.62 10.89
C SER A 253 16.12 8.17 11.92
N GLU A 254 16.14 9.48 12.20
CA GLU A 254 17.10 10.10 13.16
C GLU A 254 16.46 10.54 14.49
N SER A 255 15.20 10.18 14.75
CA SER A 255 14.49 10.53 15.98
C SER A 255 13.89 9.32 16.67
N LYS A 256 14.71 8.31 16.96
CA LYS A 256 14.44 7.28 17.99
C LYS A 256 15.74 6.85 18.67
#